data_AF-A0A1X0NFD0-F1
#
_entry.id   AF-A0A1X0NFD0-F1
#
_cell.length_a   1.000
_cell.length_b   1.000
_cell.length_c   1.000
_cell.angle_alpha   90.00
_cell.angle_beta   90.00
_cell.angle_gamma   90.00
#
_symmetry.space_group_name_H-M   'P 1'
#
loop_
_entity.id
_entity.type
_entity.pdbx_description
1 polymer ?
#
loop_
_entity_poly.entity_id
_entity_poly.type
_entity_poly.pdbx_seq_one_letter_code
_entity_poly.pdbx_strand_id
1 'polypeptide(L)'
;MNTDSELQDKYNAAAKICQAAEQAEADAKKEVDEKRALAKKTQKGTKEYYLAWTEIYKAEMVFIEKIEQRYAAEYKRDLCYTQWMKHKHGADSKEVQIAQHRAELSHTMEFVDCLYRSPYWTKWYKLCSKAEWVYYQLKAEGYGNVAEEFERAREAFCNRIKTNSEAFRDARNAAVGALNKWERWNDRVAWDKAKPEYDSALAKWNEFIPKGDQYAVNLEKNINSCIKSFAPISELLCDHIGKSVAELQEEAKQDPHSAKDLELLKNYDDTVKCCKSTEQAEAAAKKEKYEKRAFAERTQRGTKEYYLAWREKHKAEIVVTESVEQRYTAAYTIHSLYADCMKYMYGDDSKEAQIAQHRAELSRTMEYVYSDSSPYWTKWYKLCSIALCMYYQLKAEGYDNVADKLYRTREMFFNRIEEESNGEALCKALNASLTELGLWQAENDCTDWDEVKSKYDAELKKWKEFQPKGEEYALILESRIKRLSTFAEAELKAKYNDVVKRWEAAKHDVVIAEMKEDEKWDVTLHKRWLSKEWRLAQAEYDKVHIDLIGK
;
A
#
# COMPACT_ATOMS: atom_id res chain seq x y z
N MET A 1 19.10 50.71 -38.53
CA MET A 1 20.16 50.35 -37.55
C MET A 1 19.78 51.01 -36.25
N ASN A 2 19.76 50.27 -35.13
CA ASN A 2 19.52 50.90 -33.84
C ASN A 2 20.74 51.77 -33.48
N THR A 3 20.51 52.89 -32.80
CA THR A 3 21.58 53.74 -32.28
C THR A 3 22.16 53.16 -30.97
N ASP A 4 23.38 53.55 -30.58
CA ASP A 4 24.00 53.11 -29.32
C ASP A 4 23.11 53.45 -28.10
N SER A 5 22.50 54.64 -28.12
CA SER A 5 21.54 55.09 -27.10
C SER A 5 20.33 54.16 -27.00
N GLU A 6 19.74 53.75 -28.13
CA GLU A 6 18.58 52.84 -28.14
C GLU A 6 18.93 51.44 -27.60
N LEU A 7 20.13 50.93 -27.88
CA LEU A 7 20.57 49.63 -27.35
C LEU A 7 20.86 49.70 -25.85
N GLN A 8 21.46 50.81 -25.39
CA GLN A 8 21.69 51.06 -23.98
C GLN A 8 20.36 51.19 -23.22
N ASP A 9 19.35 51.88 -23.78
CA ASP A 9 18.02 51.99 -23.18
C ASP A 9 17.31 50.64 -23.07
N LYS A 10 17.42 49.79 -24.11
CA LYS A 10 16.89 48.41 -24.08
C LYS A 10 17.55 47.56 -23.00
N TYR A 11 18.87 47.68 -22.83
CA TYR A 11 19.59 47.01 -21.75
C TYR A 11 19.15 47.52 -20.38
N ASN A 12 19.10 48.84 -20.18
CA ASN A 12 18.66 49.46 -18.92
C ASN A 12 17.23 49.04 -18.55
N ALA A 13 16.33 48.96 -19.52
CA ALA A 13 14.96 48.47 -19.31
C ALA A 13 14.95 46.99 -18.88
N ALA A 14 15.72 46.14 -19.55
CA ALA A 14 15.83 44.73 -19.18
C ALA A 14 16.46 44.53 -17.78
N ALA A 15 17.47 45.33 -17.42
CA ALA A 15 18.08 45.32 -16.10
C ALA A 15 17.08 45.70 -14.99
N LYS A 16 16.23 46.71 -15.22
CA LYS A 16 15.14 47.08 -14.28
C LYS A 16 14.14 45.93 -14.08
N ILE A 17 13.77 45.23 -15.15
CA ILE A 17 12.88 44.05 -15.06
C ILE A 17 13.54 42.93 -14.26
N CYS A 18 14.82 42.65 -14.51
CA CYS A 18 15.59 41.65 -13.76
C CYS A 18 15.64 41.98 -12.27
N GLN A 19 15.91 43.24 -11.91
CA GLN A 19 15.94 43.70 -10.52
C GLN A 19 14.57 43.57 -9.84
N ALA A 20 13.48 43.86 -10.55
CA ALA A 20 12.13 43.66 -10.03
C ALA A 20 11.81 42.16 -9.80
N ALA A 21 12.30 41.28 -10.69
CA ALA A 21 12.14 39.83 -10.53
C ALA A 21 12.98 39.29 -9.35
N GLU A 22 14.19 39.79 -9.14
CA GLU A 22 15.02 39.49 -7.95
C GLU A 22 14.32 39.86 -6.65
N GLN A 23 13.67 41.02 -6.60
CA GLN A 23 12.88 41.43 -5.42
C GLN A 23 11.69 40.49 -5.19
N ALA A 24 10.95 40.15 -6.25
CA ALA A 24 9.81 39.23 -6.17
C ALA A 24 10.22 37.82 -5.71
N GLU A 25 11.40 37.34 -6.14
CA GLU A 25 11.99 36.09 -5.65
C GLU A 25 12.31 36.18 -4.16
N ALA A 26 12.96 37.26 -3.71
CA ALA A 26 13.31 37.45 -2.31
C ALA A 26 12.07 37.51 -1.39
N ASP A 27 11.01 38.16 -1.85
CA ASP A 27 9.73 38.24 -1.12
C ASP A 27 9.07 36.86 -1.01
N ALA A 28 9.02 36.09 -2.11
CA ALA A 28 8.49 34.72 -2.09
C ALA A 28 9.36 33.79 -1.22
N LYS A 29 10.68 33.97 -1.22
CA LYS A 29 11.60 33.23 -0.35
C LYS A 29 11.32 33.49 1.12
N LYS A 30 11.09 34.76 1.47
CA LYS A 30 10.75 35.18 2.83
C LYS A 30 9.45 34.51 3.29
N GLU A 31 8.43 34.46 2.43
CA GLU A 31 7.17 33.76 2.74
C GLU A 31 7.40 32.27 3.05
N VAL A 32 8.19 31.58 2.23
CA VAL A 32 8.55 30.16 2.44
C VAL A 32 9.26 29.99 3.79
N ASP A 33 10.22 30.86 4.12
CA ASP A 33 10.97 30.77 5.36
C ASP A 33 10.12 31.06 6.60
N GLU A 34 9.18 32.01 6.51
CA GLU A 34 8.20 32.30 7.57
C GLU A 34 7.26 31.11 7.82
N LYS A 35 6.69 30.53 6.75
CA LYS A 35 5.86 29.32 6.83
C LYS A 35 6.65 28.14 7.39
N ARG A 36 7.92 27.99 6.99
CA ARG A 36 8.81 26.93 7.50
C ARG A 36 9.14 27.12 8.97
N ALA A 37 9.36 28.35 9.43
CA ALA A 37 9.56 28.66 10.84
C ALA A 37 8.31 28.34 11.67
N LEU A 38 7.11 28.62 11.14
CA LEU A 38 5.85 28.28 11.79
C LEU A 38 5.64 26.76 11.86
N ALA A 39 5.82 26.05 10.75
CA ALA A 39 5.67 24.60 10.69
C ALA A 39 6.62 23.86 11.65
N LYS A 40 7.85 24.35 11.84
CA LYS A 40 8.81 23.78 12.81
C LYS A 40 8.35 23.87 14.27
N LYS A 41 7.41 24.75 14.60
CA LYS A 41 6.83 24.86 15.95
C LYS A 41 5.73 23.81 16.20
N THR A 42 5.22 23.16 15.15
CA THR A 42 4.21 22.11 15.27
C THR A 42 4.85 20.77 15.65
N GLN A 43 4.09 19.92 16.34
CA GLN A 43 4.58 18.61 16.77
C GLN A 43 4.63 17.63 15.58
N LYS A 44 5.80 17.08 15.29
CA LYS A 44 5.97 16.12 14.19
C LYS A 44 5.02 14.94 14.33
N GLY A 45 4.32 14.63 13.24
CA GLY A 45 3.39 13.49 13.15
C GLY A 45 1.93 13.82 13.44
N THR A 46 1.60 15.06 13.85
CA THR A 46 0.20 15.49 14.00
C THR A 46 -0.39 16.00 12.68
N LYS A 47 -1.73 16.10 12.62
CA LYS A 47 -2.44 16.64 11.45
C LYS A 47 -2.00 18.09 11.16
N GLU A 48 -1.83 18.91 12.20
CA GLU A 48 -1.39 20.30 12.11
C GLU A 48 0.02 20.41 11.53
N TYR A 49 0.91 19.48 11.90
CA TYR A 49 2.25 19.41 11.30
C TYR A 49 2.15 19.15 9.80
N TYR A 50 1.38 18.15 9.39
CA TYR A 50 1.26 17.83 7.98
C TYR A 50 0.61 18.97 7.18
N LEU A 51 -0.43 19.61 7.70
CA LEU A 51 -1.05 20.80 7.08
C LEU A 51 -0.09 21.99 6.99
N ALA A 52 0.74 22.22 8.01
CA ALA A 52 1.74 23.28 7.96
C ALA A 52 2.80 23.01 6.88
N TRP A 53 3.21 21.76 6.69
CA TRP A 53 4.11 21.37 5.59
C TRP A 53 3.45 21.46 4.21
N THR A 54 2.18 21.11 4.08
CA THR A 54 1.38 21.36 2.87
C THR A 54 1.47 22.83 2.43
N GLU A 55 1.26 23.77 3.36
CA GLU A 55 1.32 25.20 3.07
C GLU A 55 2.73 25.71 2.71
N ILE A 56 3.78 25.10 3.26
CA ILE A 56 5.17 25.36 2.85
C ILE A 56 5.36 24.98 1.38
N TYR A 57 4.94 23.78 0.96
CA TYR A 57 5.19 23.32 -0.40
C TYR A 57 4.37 24.07 -1.45
N LYS A 58 3.16 24.54 -1.10
CA LYS A 58 2.42 25.50 -1.93
C LYS A 58 3.20 26.81 -2.12
N ALA A 59 3.77 27.37 -1.06
CA ALA A 59 4.61 28.57 -1.14
C ALA A 59 5.93 28.31 -1.91
N GLU A 60 6.53 27.12 -1.75
CA GLU A 60 7.72 26.73 -2.53
C GLU A 60 7.40 26.69 -4.03
N MET A 61 6.24 26.20 -4.45
CA MET A 61 5.85 26.27 -5.86
C MET A 61 5.80 27.71 -6.40
N VAL A 62 5.24 28.64 -5.63
CA VAL A 62 5.21 30.08 -6.01
C VAL A 62 6.62 30.65 -6.06
N PHE A 63 7.46 30.32 -5.09
CA PHE A 63 8.87 30.73 -5.07
C PHE A 63 9.64 30.22 -6.31
N ILE A 64 9.41 28.96 -6.70
CA ILE A 64 9.97 28.36 -7.91
C ILE A 64 9.55 29.15 -9.17
N GLU A 65 8.28 29.53 -9.29
CA GLU A 65 7.82 30.36 -10.41
C GLU A 65 8.50 31.73 -10.45
N LYS A 66 8.81 32.33 -9.29
CA LYS A 66 9.56 33.59 -9.23
C LYS A 66 11.02 33.43 -9.65
N ILE A 67 11.64 32.31 -9.30
CA ILE A 67 12.97 31.94 -9.80
C ILE A 67 12.96 31.83 -11.33
N GLU A 68 11.97 31.13 -11.93
CA GLU A 68 11.84 31.01 -13.39
C GLU A 68 11.73 32.40 -14.06
N GLN A 69 10.91 33.28 -13.48
CA GLN A 69 10.74 34.65 -13.98
C GLN A 69 12.03 35.45 -13.91
N ARG A 70 12.80 35.33 -12.83
CA ARG A 70 14.11 35.98 -12.71
C ARG A 70 15.09 35.45 -13.74
N TYR A 71 15.19 34.13 -13.91
CA TYR A 71 16.10 33.53 -14.90
C TYR A 71 15.79 33.97 -16.33
N ALA A 72 14.51 34.01 -16.70
CA ALA A 72 14.10 34.53 -18.00
C ALA A 72 14.46 36.03 -18.17
N ALA A 73 14.30 36.83 -17.11
CA ALA A 73 14.66 38.25 -17.12
C ALA A 73 16.18 38.47 -17.20
N GLU A 74 16.97 37.66 -16.50
CA GLU A 74 18.43 37.67 -16.51
C GLU A 74 18.98 37.30 -17.89
N TYR A 75 18.47 36.23 -18.50
CA TYR A 75 18.83 35.87 -19.87
C TYR A 75 18.53 37.01 -20.86
N LYS A 76 17.35 37.63 -20.76
CA LYS A 76 16.97 38.76 -21.61
C LYS A 76 17.87 39.98 -21.41
N ARG A 77 18.25 40.27 -20.15
CA ARG A 77 19.22 41.32 -19.81
C ARG A 77 20.56 41.06 -20.46
N ASP A 78 21.09 39.85 -20.34
CA ASP A 78 22.40 39.48 -20.86
C ASP A 78 22.43 39.44 -22.40
N LEU A 79 21.30 39.08 -23.03
CA LEU A 79 21.13 39.18 -24.48
C LEU A 79 21.14 40.64 -24.97
N CYS A 80 20.40 41.54 -24.30
CA CYS A 80 20.45 42.98 -24.59
C CYS A 80 21.86 43.55 -24.39
N TYR A 81 22.53 43.15 -23.30
CA TYR A 81 23.90 43.55 -23.01
C TYR A 81 24.85 43.12 -24.14
N THR A 82 24.73 41.87 -24.61
CA THR A 82 25.50 41.36 -25.75
C THR A 82 25.32 42.20 -27.01
N GLN A 83 24.07 42.55 -27.35
CA GLN A 83 23.78 43.39 -28.52
C GLN A 83 24.39 44.79 -28.41
N TRP A 84 24.31 45.39 -27.22
CA TRP A 84 24.91 46.68 -26.94
C TRP A 84 26.44 46.64 -27.06
N MET A 85 27.09 45.65 -26.44
CA MET A 85 28.55 45.49 -26.52
C MET A 85 29.02 45.25 -27.96
N LYS A 86 28.27 44.46 -28.76
CA LYS A 86 28.57 44.24 -30.19
C LYS A 86 28.58 45.53 -31.00
N HIS A 87 27.62 46.40 -30.75
CA HIS A 87 27.53 47.69 -31.43
C HIS A 87 28.67 48.62 -31.01
N LYS A 88 29.00 48.64 -29.71
CA LYS A 88 29.96 49.58 -29.14
C LYS A 88 31.43 49.22 -29.37
N HIS A 89 31.77 47.93 -29.29
CA HIS A 89 33.16 47.47 -29.30
C HIS A 89 33.53 46.64 -30.54
N GLY A 90 32.56 46.33 -31.40
CA GLY A 90 32.73 45.42 -32.53
C GLY A 90 32.64 43.96 -32.11
N ALA A 91 32.24 43.08 -33.04
CA ALA A 91 31.89 41.69 -32.74
C ALA A 91 33.04 40.84 -32.15
N ASP A 92 34.29 41.19 -32.44
CA ASP A 92 35.47 40.41 -32.05
C ASP A 92 36.10 40.86 -30.73
N SER A 93 35.53 41.86 -30.05
CA SER A 93 36.06 42.37 -28.79
C SER A 93 35.96 41.33 -27.67
N LYS A 94 36.91 41.41 -26.72
CA LYS A 94 36.90 40.56 -25.51
C LYS A 94 35.58 40.72 -24.75
N GLU A 95 35.11 41.95 -24.61
CA GLU A 95 33.90 42.29 -23.86
C GLU A 95 32.66 41.67 -24.50
N VAL A 96 32.61 41.61 -25.83
CA VAL A 96 31.55 40.93 -26.56
C VAL A 96 31.59 39.43 -26.33
N GLN A 97 32.78 38.80 -26.40
CA GLN A 97 32.92 37.37 -26.14
C GLN A 97 32.45 37.02 -24.72
N ILE A 98 32.82 37.81 -23.71
CA ILE A 98 32.37 37.62 -22.33
C ILE A 98 30.85 37.80 -22.22
N ALA A 99 30.29 38.83 -22.84
CA ALA A 99 28.84 39.06 -22.85
C ALA A 99 28.07 37.89 -23.49
N GLN A 100 28.56 37.36 -24.61
CA GLN A 100 27.97 36.20 -25.29
C GLN A 100 27.97 34.96 -24.39
N HIS A 101 29.11 34.66 -23.76
CA HIS A 101 29.21 33.50 -22.87
C HIS A 101 28.38 33.65 -21.60
N ARG A 102 28.18 34.88 -21.11
CA ARG A 102 27.21 35.16 -20.04
C ARG A 102 25.79 34.85 -20.46
N ALA A 103 25.37 35.36 -21.63
CA ALA A 103 24.04 35.08 -22.15
C ALA A 103 23.82 33.57 -22.33
N GLU A 104 24.83 32.82 -22.80
CA GLU A 104 24.80 31.36 -22.91
C GLU A 104 24.64 30.66 -21.54
N LEU A 105 25.45 31.04 -20.54
CA LEU A 105 25.37 30.46 -19.20
C LEU A 105 24.07 30.82 -18.47
N SER A 106 23.52 32.02 -18.72
CA SER A 106 22.24 32.48 -18.19
C SER A 106 21.06 31.78 -18.86
N HIS A 107 21.16 31.49 -20.17
CA HIS A 107 20.14 30.69 -20.86
C HIS A 107 20.02 29.28 -20.26
N THR A 108 21.14 28.70 -19.86
CA THR A 108 21.18 27.36 -19.27
C THR A 108 20.93 27.33 -17.76
N MET A 109 20.55 28.46 -17.18
CA MET A 109 20.35 28.61 -15.74
C MET A 109 19.05 27.95 -15.24
N GLU A 110 18.03 27.88 -16.10
CA GLU A 110 16.79 27.11 -15.84
C GLU A 110 17.10 25.65 -15.47
N PHE A 111 18.23 25.10 -15.93
CA PHE A 111 18.59 23.69 -15.80
C PHE A 111 19.31 23.31 -14.50
N VAL A 112 19.77 24.26 -13.68
CA VAL A 112 20.85 23.95 -12.72
C VAL A 112 20.65 24.46 -11.30
N ASP A 113 19.88 25.52 -11.10
CA ASP A 113 19.95 26.26 -9.84
C ASP A 113 18.57 26.32 -9.16
N CYS A 114 18.41 25.51 -8.12
CA CYS A 114 17.43 25.75 -7.07
C CYS A 114 18.13 25.59 -5.73
N LEU A 115 18.13 26.71 -4.98
CA LEU A 115 18.68 26.83 -3.63
C LEU A 115 18.13 25.74 -2.70
N TYR A 116 19.04 25.16 -1.93
CA TYR A 116 18.84 24.09 -0.94
C TYR A 116 18.63 22.68 -1.54
N ARG A 117 19.77 22.08 -1.94
CA ARG A 117 20.01 20.64 -2.02
C ARG A 117 19.46 19.86 -3.23
N SER A 118 19.02 20.50 -4.32
CA SER A 118 18.66 19.66 -5.47
C SER A 118 18.98 20.19 -6.86
N PRO A 119 19.70 19.40 -7.68
CA PRO A 119 20.11 19.77 -9.04
C PRO A 119 18.96 19.51 -10.03
N TYR A 120 17.86 20.27 -9.93
CA TYR A 120 16.69 20.01 -10.76
C TYR A 120 16.42 21.15 -11.73
N TRP A 121 15.97 20.78 -12.94
CA TRP A 121 15.27 21.69 -13.84
C TRP A 121 14.05 22.26 -13.13
N THR A 122 13.82 23.56 -13.25
CA THR A 122 12.80 24.27 -12.45
C THR A 122 11.39 23.66 -12.62
N LYS A 123 11.06 23.20 -13.84
CA LYS A 123 9.85 22.43 -14.15
C LYS A 123 9.73 21.13 -13.34
N TRP A 124 10.79 20.32 -13.27
CA TRP A 124 10.79 19.06 -12.53
C TRP A 124 10.78 19.29 -11.02
N TYR A 125 11.41 20.37 -10.54
CA TYR A 125 11.35 20.73 -9.13
C TYR A 125 9.95 21.15 -8.71
N LYS A 126 9.25 21.94 -9.54
CA LYS A 126 7.83 22.29 -9.33
C LYS A 126 6.97 21.04 -9.19
N LEU A 127 7.20 20.02 -10.03
CA LEU A 127 6.53 18.73 -9.94
C LEU A 127 6.86 17.98 -8.64
N CYS A 128 8.12 17.99 -8.19
CA CYS A 128 8.52 17.44 -6.89
C CYS A 128 7.88 18.15 -5.71
N SER A 129 7.78 19.49 -5.74
CA SER A 129 7.11 20.27 -4.70
C SER A 129 5.60 20.00 -4.71
N LYS A 130 4.99 19.84 -5.89
CA LYS A 130 3.59 19.40 -6.01
C LYS A 130 3.40 18.00 -5.41
N ALA A 131 4.34 17.09 -5.66
CA ALA A 131 4.33 15.76 -5.08
C ALA A 131 4.40 15.81 -3.54
N GLU A 132 5.38 16.52 -2.99
CA GLU A 132 5.51 16.72 -1.54
C GLU A 132 4.23 17.32 -0.93
N TRP A 133 3.67 18.35 -1.55
CA TRP A 133 2.40 18.92 -1.14
C TRP A 133 1.30 17.84 -1.01
N VAL A 134 1.13 17.00 -2.04
CA VAL A 134 0.14 15.90 -2.04
C VAL A 134 0.46 14.86 -0.96
N TYR A 135 1.73 14.49 -0.79
CA TYR A 135 2.18 13.58 0.26
C TYR A 135 1.77 14.06 1.67
N TYR A 136 2.07 15.33 1.97
CA TYR A 136 1.75 15.93 3.26
C TYR A 136 0.24 16.04 3.48
N GLN A 137 -0.52 16.37 2.42
CA GLN A 137 -1.98 16.33 2.49
C GLN A 137 -2.49 14.92 2.81
N LEU A 138 -1.98 13.88 2.15
CA LEU A 138 -2.38 12.49 2.41
C LEU A 138 -2.05 12.04 3.83
N LYS A 139 -0.89 12.44 4.37
CA LYS A 139 -0.53 12.16 5.76
C LYS A 139 -1.44 12.89 6.75
N ALA A 140 -1.82 14.15 6.47
CA ALA A 140 -2.75 14.92 7.28
C ALA A 140 -4.13 14.25 7.39
N GLU A 141 -4.57 13.59 6.31
CA GLU A 141 -5.88 12.94 6.22
C GLU A 141 -5.84 11.45 6.61
N GLY A 142 -4.72 10.94 7.12
CA GLY A 142 -4.62 9.56 7.63
C GLY A 142 -4.42 8.49 6.55
N TYR A 143 -4.02 8.86 5.34
CA TYR A 143 -3.71 7.96 4.22
C TYR A 143 -2.23 7.56 4.21
N GLY A 144 -1.73 7.11 5.36
CA GLY A 144 -0.30 6.88 5.59
C GLY A 144 0.37 5.95 4.58
N ASN A 145 -0.28 4.85 4.20
CA ASN A 145 0.26 3.85 3.27
C ASN A 145 0.34 4.38 1.84
N VAL A 146 -0.73 5.06 1.37
CA VAL A 146 -0.76 5.69 0.04
C VAL A 146 0.29 6.78 -0.05
N ALA A 147 0.42 7.59 1.00
CA ALA A 147 1.47 8.60 1.10
C ALA A 147 2.87 7.98 1.00
N GLU A 148 3.14 6.84 1.64
CA GLU A 148 4.44 6.17 1.58
C GLU A 148 4.77 5.54 0.24
N GLU A 149 3.78 4.95 -0.45
CA GLU A 149 3.96 4.48 -1.82
C GLU A 149 4.23 5.64 -2.78
N PHE A 150 3.47 6.71 -2.62
CA PHE A 150 3.64 7.93 -3.39
C PHE A 150 5.02 8.57 -3.17
N GLU A 151 5.47 8.64 -1.91
CA GLU A 151 6.79 9.17 -1.57
C GLU A 151 7.93 8.35 -2.18
N ARG A 152 7.81 7.01 -2.20
CA ARG A 152 8.78 6.14 -2.89
C ARG A 152 8.85 6.42 -4.39
N ALA A 153 7.71 6.66 -5.04
CA ALA A 153 7.68 7.01 -6.47
C ALA A 153 8.36 8.37 -6.73
N ARG A 154 8.11 9.35 -5.85
CA ARG A 154 8.78 10.66 -5.89
C ARG A 154 10.28 10.54 -5.66
N GLU A 155 10.73 9.80 -4.65
CA GLU A 155 12.15 9.56 -4.38
C GLU A 155 12.85 8.88 -5.57
N ALA A 156 12.20 7.89 -6.19
CA ALA A 156 12.72 7.24 -7.38
C ALA A 156 12.88 8.21 -8.56
N PHE A 157 11.91 9.12 -8.77
CA PHE A 157 12.02 10.20 -9.75
C PHE A 157 13.21 11.12 -9.43
N CYS A 158 13.23 11.68 -8.21
CA CYS A 158 14.28 12.56 -7.69
C CYS A 158 15.67 11.98 -7.89
N ASN A 159 15.88 10.72 -7.50
CA ASN A 159 17.16 10.04 -7.63
C ASN A 159 17.60 9.91 -9.09
N ARG A 160 16.67 9.53 -10.00
CA ARG A 160 16.98 9.42 -11.43
C ARG A 160 17.38 10.76 -12.04
N ILE A 161 16.72 11.85 -11.66
CA ILE A 161 17.11 13.17 -12.14
C ILE A 161 18.47 13.58 -11.56
N LYS A 162 18.65 13.44 -10.25
CA LYS A 162 19.86 13.86 -9.53
C LYS A 162 21.13 13.24 -10.10
N THR A 163 21.12 11.93 -10.36
CA THR A 163 22.29 11.22 -10.90
C THR A 163 22.73 11.75 -12.26
N ASN A 164 21.83 12.36 -13.05
CA ASN A 164 22.13 12.85 -14.39
C ASN A 164 22.43 14.36 -14.45
N SER A 165 22.02 15.14 -13.45
CA SER A 165 22.15 16.61 -13.44
C SER A 165 23.38 17.13 -12.68
N GLU A 166 23.90 16.35 -11.73
CA GLU A 166 24.99 16.77 -10.84
C GLU A 166 26.26 17.15 -11.61
N ALA A 167 26.68 16.34 -12.58
CA ALA A 167 27.85 16.61 -13.41
C ALA A 167 27.70 17.90 -14.24
N PHE A 168 26.48 18.17 -14.75
CA PHE A 168 26.22 19.39 -15.51
C PHE A 168 26.22 20.64 -14.63
N ARG A 169 25.61 20.56 -13.43
CA ARG A 169 25.65 21.65 -12.45
C ARG A 169 27.09 22.05 -12.12
N ASP A 170 27.92 21.07 -11.82
CA ASP A 170 29.28 21.31 -11.36
C ASP A 170 30.14 21.90 -12.49
N ALA A 171 29.99 21.39 -13.72
CA ALA A 171 30.65 21.94 -14.90
C ALA A 171 30.21 23.39 -15.22
N ARG A 172 28.90 23.69 -15.10
CA ARG A 172 28.37 25.05 -15.27
C ARG A 172 28.93 26.00 -14.21
N ASN A 173 28.93 25.60 -12.94
CA ASN A 173 29.46 26.43 -11.86
C ASN A 173 30.97 26.71 -12.04
N ALA A 174 31.73 25.72 -12.51
CA ALA A 174 33.13 25.89 -12.87
C ALA A 174 33.30 26.90 -14.03
N ALA A 175 32.47 26.79 -15.09
CA ALA A 175 32.46 27.72 -16.21
C ALA A 175 32.11 29.16 -15.78
N VAL A 176 31.07 29.35 -14.97
CA VAL A 176 30.71 30.66 -14.39
C VAL A 176 31.86 31.24 -13.58
N GLY A 177 32.48 30.44 -12.71
CA GLY A 177 33.63 30.85 -11.91
C GLY A 177 34.84 31.24 -12.77
N ALA A 178 35.09 30.49 -13.85
CA ALA A 178 36.14 30.79 -14.81
C ALA A 178 35.87 32.07 -15.61
N LEU A 179 34.63 32.28 -16.06
CA LEU A 179 34.22 33.48 -16.79
C LEU A 179 34.38 34.75 -15.94
N ASN A 180 33.99 34.67 -14.65
CA ASN A 180 34.18 35.77 -13.71
C ASN A 180 35.66 36.11 -13.49
N LYS A 181 36.55 35.11 -13.50
CA LYS A 181 38.01 35.36 -13.46
C LYS A 181 38.53 36.01 -14.74
N TRP A 182 38.06 35.56 -15.90
CA TRP A 182 38.46 36.15 -17.18
C TRP A 182 38.04 37.62 -17.29
N GLU A 183 36.83 37.95 -16.84
CA GLU A 183 36.37 39.33 -16.79
C GLU A 183 37.22 40.17 -15.83
N ARG A 184 37.37 39.74 -14.58
CA ARG A 184 37.98 40.54 -13.52
C ARG A 184 39.50 40.66 -13.62
N TRP A 185 40.18 39.58 -14.02
CA TRP A 185 41.64 39.47 -13.97
C TRP A 185 42.27 39.29 -15.35
N ASN A 186 41.47 39.28 -16.41
CA ASN A 186 41.93 39.00 -17.78
C ASN A 186 42.59 37.61 -17.93
N ASP A 187 42.27 36.67 -17.04
CA ASP A 187 42.77 35.29 -17.08
C ASP A 187 41.80 34.38 -17.87
N ARG A 188 42.11 34.16 -19.14
CA ARG A 188 41.32 33.28 -20.02
C ARG A 188 41.63 31.79 -19.83
N VAL A 189 42.75 31.45 -19.19
CA VAL A 189 43.23 30.05 -19.09
C VAL A 189 42.21 29.17 -18.37
N ALA A 190 41.61 29.68 -17.30
CA ALA A 190 40.56 28.96 -16.58
C ALA A 190 39.31 28.72 -17.46
N TRP A 191 38.95 29.68 -18.31
CA TRP A 191 37.78 29.59 -19.20
C TRP A 191 38.00 28.58 -20.32
N ASP A 192 39.16 28.64 -20.98
CA ASP A 192 39.49 27.71 -22.08
C ASP A 192 39.52 26.25 -21.61
N LYS A 193 39.75 26.00 -20.31
CA LYS A 193 39.61 24.68 -19.69
C LYS A 193 38.17 24.32 -19.32
N ALA A 194 37.45 25.24 -18.67
CA ALA A 194 36.11 24.97 -18.16
C ALA A 194 35.04 24.89 -19.25
N LYS A 195 35.18 25.64 -20.35
CA LYS A 195 34.18 25.72 -21.43
C LYS A 195 33.98 24.37 -22.15
N PRO A 196 35.03 23.63 -22.57
CA PRO A 196 34.85 22.29 -23.14
C PRO A 196 34.18 21.29 -22.18
N GLU A 197 34.49 21.35 -20.88
CA GLU A 197 33.86 20.50 -19.86
C GLU A 197 32.37 20.83 -19.73
N TYR A 198 32.02 22.12 -19.69
CA TYR A 198 30.63 22.59 -19.71
C TYR A 198 29.88 22.14 -20.97
N ASP A 199 30.48 22.29 -22.15
CA ASP A 199 29.83 21.92 -23.42
C ASP A 199 29.56 20.41 -23.52
N SER A 200 30.53 19.61 -23.08
CA SER A 200 30.39 18.16 -22.98
C SER A 200 29.27 17.75 -22.02
N ALA A 201 29.19 18.41 -20.86
CA ALA A 201 28.16 18.14 -19.87
C ALA A 201 26.77 18.62 -20.32
N LEU A 202 26.68 19.77 -21.00
CA LEU A 202 25.45 20.30 -21.59
C LEU A 202 24.91 19.37 -22.68
N ALA A 203 25.79 18.82 -23.53
CA ALA A 203 25.39 17.86 -24.57
C ALA A 203 24.75 16.60 -23.95
N LYS A 204 25.39 16.01 -22.92
CA LYS A 204 24.85 14.86 -22.20
C LYS A 204 23.53 15.18 -21.50
N TRP A 205 23.41 16.38 -20.93
CA TRP A 205 22.17 16.84 -20.32
C TRP A 205 21.04 16.92 -21.34
N ASN A 206 21.30 17.52 -22.50
CA ASN A 206 20.33 17.63 -23.59
C ASN A 206 19.86 16.25 -24.10
N GLU A 207 20.75 15.26 -24.16
CA GLU A 207 20.39 13.87 -24.48
C GLU A 207 19.49 13.22 -23.40
N PHE A 208 19.60 13.65 -22.15
CA PHE A 208 18.81 13.14 -21.03
C PHE A 208 17.41 13.76 -20.95
N ILE A 209 17.22 15.02 -21.40
CA ILE A 209 15.95 15.76 -21.28
C ILE A 209 14.73 14.93 -21.68
N PRO A 210 14.68 14.27 -22.86
CA PRO A 210 13.50 13.49 -23.26
C PRO A 210 13.17 12.35 -22.29
N LYS A 211 14.19 11.69 -21.71
CA LYS A 211 14.01 10.63 -20.71
C LYS A 211 13.54 11.21 -19.38
N GLY A 212 14.08 12.34 -18.97
CA GLY A 212 13.65 13.05 -17.77
C GLY A 212 12.18 13.50 -17.87
N ASP A 213 11.75 14.00 -19.02
CA ASP A 213 10.34 14.34 -19.29
C ASP A 213 9.44 13.11 -19.24
N GLN A 214 9.88 11.96 -19.76
CA GLN A 214 9.14 10.70 -19.61
C GLN A 214 8.96 10.31 -18.13
N TYR A 215 9.98 10.49 -17.30
CA TYR A 215 9.86 10.26 -15.86
C TYR A 215 8.92 11.26 -15.18
N ALA A 216 8.93 12.52 -15.62
CA ALA A 216 8.05 13.56 -15.09
C ALA A 216 6.58 13.25 -15.42
N VAL A 217 6.28 12.85 -16.65
CA VAL A 217 4.92 12.41 -17.06
C VAL A 217 4.44 11.24 -16.21
N ASN A 218 5.30 10.26 -15.94
CA ASN A 218 4.93 9.13 -15.08
C ASN A 218 4.63 9.57 -13.64
N LEU A 219 5.46 10.45 -13.06
CA LEU A 219 5.21 10.99 -11.73
C LEU A 219 3.92 11.84 -11.70
N GLU A 220 3.67 12.65 -12.72
CA GLU A 220 2.44 13.44 -12.84
C GLU A 220 1.19 12.56 -12.97
N LYS A 221 1.25 11.48 -13.75
CA LYS A 221 0.17 10.49 -13.83
C LYS A 221 -0.12 9.87 -12.46
N ASN A 222 0.92 9.51 -11.71
CA ASN A 222 0.78 8.99 -10.36
C ASN A 222 0.15 10.03 -9.41
N ILE A 223 0.61 11.28 -9.44
CA ILE A 223 0.02 12.39 -8.68
C ILE A 223 -1.47 12.51 -8.99
N ASN A 224 -1.82 12.58 -10.27
CA ASN A 224 -3.21 12.76 -10.70
C ASN A 224 -4.06 11.54 -10.35
N SER A 225 -3.53 10.33 -10.43
CA SER A 225 -4.23 9.11 -9.99
C SER A 225 -4.50 9.13 -8.50
N CYS A 226 -3.50 9.51 -7.68
CA CYS A 226 -3.67 9.66 -6.23
C CYS A 226 -4.72 10.73 -5.90
N ILE A 227 -4.62 11.91 -6.52
CA ILE A 227 -5.59 13.00 -6.36
C ILE A 227 -6.98 12.54 -6.79
N LYS A 228 -7.14 11.85 -7.93
CA LYS A 228 -8.44 11.33 -8.41
C LYS A 228 -9.01 10.23 -7.54
N SER A 229 -8.18 9.37 -6.95
CA SER A 229 -8.65 8.39 -5.96
C SER A 229 -9.13 9.07 -4.68
N PHE A 230 -8.63 10.28 -4.42
CA PHE A 230 -8.98 11.12 -3.28
C PHE A 230 -10.16 12.06 -3.58
N ALA A 231 -10.31 12.51 -4.83
CA ALA A 231 -11.26 13.54 -5.26
C ALA A 231 -12.74 13.23 -4.91
N PRO A 232 -13.23 11.98 -5.02
CA PRO A 232 -14.60 11.65 -4.59
C PRO A 232 -14.81 11.76 -3.08
N ILE A 233 -13.74 11.64 -2.28
CA ILE A 233 -13.76 11.84 -0.83
C ILE A 233 -13.48 13.32 -0.50
N SER A 234 -12.66 14.00 -1.29
CA SER A 234 -12.39 15.44 -1.10
C SER A 234 -13.52 16.32 -1.58
N GLU A 235 -14.27 15.97 -2.60
CA GLU A 235 -15.50 16.69 -3.02
C GLU A 235 -16.57 16.59 -1.92
N LEU A 236 -16.69 15.43 -1.28
CA LEU A 236 -17.48 15.21 -0.06
C LEU A 236 -16.98 16.07 1.13
N LEU A 237 -15.69 16.42 1.13
CA LEU A 237 -15.07 17.30 2.12
C LEU A 237 -14.95 18.76 1.65
N CYS A 238 -15.16 19.09 0.37
CA CYS A 238 -14.80 20.38 -0.23
C CYS A 238 -15.65 21.52 0.35
N ASP A 239 -16.93 21.25 0.61
CA ASP A 239 -17.84 22.17 1.30
C ASP A 239 -17.57 22.27 2.82
N HIS A 240 -16.64 21.45 3.32
CA HIS A 240 -16.25 21.32 4.72
C HIS A 240 -14.73 21.48 4.96
N ILE A 241 -13.94 21.85 3.94
CA ILE A 241 -12.50 22.09 4.06
C ILE A 241 -12.30 23.26 5.03
N GLY A 242 -11.74 22.95 6.21
CA GLY A 242 -11.44 23.93 7.25
C GLY A 242 -12.33 23.84 8.50
N LYS A 243 -13.39 23.02 8.50
CA LYS A 243 -14.25 22.81 9.68
C LYS A 243 -13.78 21.59 10.48
N SER A 244 -13.66 21.76 11.79
CA SER A 244 -13.45 20.69 12.75
C SER A 244 -14.69 19.81 12.90
N VAL A 245 -14.53 18.57 13.36
CA VAL A 245 -15.66 17.65 13.66
C VAL A 245 -16.65 18.29 14.65
N ALA A 246 -16.18 19.15 15.55
CA ALA A 246 -17.02 19.90 16.48
C ALA A 246 -17.86 20.98 15.78
N GLU A 247 -17.31 21.67 14.78
CA GLU A 247 -18.05 22.67 13.98
C GLU A 247 -19.09 22.01 13.07
N LEU A 248 -18.78 20.85 12.47
CA LEU A 248 -19.75 20.06 11.72
C LEU A 248 -20.86 19.50 12.62
N GLN A 249 -20.54 19.16 13.87
CA GLN A 249 -21.52 18.75 14.89
C GLN A 249 -22.45 19.89 15.35
N GLU A 250 -21.99 21.14 15.30
CA GLU A 250 -22.84 22.32 15.59
C GLU A 250 -23.71 22.70 14.38
N GLU A 251 -23.20 22.63 13.15
CA GLU A 251 -24.01 22.84 11.94
C GLU A 251 -25.11 21.77 11.79
N ALA A 252 -24.77 20.50 12.07
CA ALA A 252 -25.73 19.40 12.10
C ALA A 252 -26.88 19.60 13.12
N LYS A 253 -26.71 20.45 14.14
CA LYS A 253 -27.80 20.79 15.08
C LYS A 253 -28.74 21.86 14.53
N GLN A 254 -28.30 22.64 13.55
CA GLN A 254 -29.04 23.76 12.98
C GLN A 254 -29.68 23.42 11.62
N ASP A 255 -29.11 22.47 10.88
CA ASP A 255 -29.60 22.02 9.58
C ASP A 255 -29.73 20.47 9.50
N PRO A 256 -30.94 19.95 9.23
CA PRO A 256 -31.18 18.52 9.05
C PRO A 256 -30.39 17.87 7.91
N HIS A 257 -30.03 18.62 6.86
CA HIS A 257 -29.22 18.09 5.75
C HIS A 257 -27.77 17.87 6.20
N SER A 258 -27.17 18.86 6.86
CA SER A 258 -25.84 18.76 7.47
C SER A 258 -25.70 17.61 8.51
N ALA A 259 -26.78 17.24 9.20
CA ALA A 259 -26.77 16.09 10.12
C ALA A 259 -26.62 14.75 9.40
N LYS A 260 -27.27 14.60 8.25
CA LYS A 260 -27.23 13.38 7.44
C LYS A 260 -25.86 13.21 6.76
N ASP A 261 -25.26 14.30 6.32
CA ASP A 261 -23.93 14.31 5.72
C ASP A 261 -22.85 13.91 6.73
N LEU A 262 -22.96 14.42 7.96
CA LEU A 262 -22.07 14.06 9.07
C LEU A 262 -22.20 12.59 9.49
N GLU A 263 -23.42 12.05 9.48
CA GLU A 263 -23.68 10.63 9.80
C GLU A 263 -23.09 9.70 8.74
N LEU A 264 -23.30 9.99 7.45
CA LEU A 264 -22.69 9.25 6.34
C LEU A 264 -21.16 9.27 6.41
N LEU A 265 -20.58 10.44 6.72
CA LEU A 265 -19.13 10.60 6.85
C LEU A 265 -18.55 9.77 8.01
N LYS A 266 -19.19 9.79 9.18
CA LYS A 266 -18.76 8.99 10.35
C LYS A 266 -18.83 7.50 10.05
N ASN A 267 -19.94 7.06 9.48
CA ASN A 267 -20.12 5.66 9.10
C ASN A 267 -19.07 5.21 8.08
N TYR A 268 -18.75 6.07 7.10
CA TYR A 268 -17.71 5.80 6.12
C TYR A 268 -16.32 5.71 6.77
N ASP A 269 -15.92 6.70 7.57
CA ASP A 269 -14.60 6.73 8.23
C ASP A 269 -14.39 5.54 9.19
N ASP A 270 -15.42 5.21 9.99
CA ASP A 270 -15.38 4.05 10.89
C ASP A 270 -15.27 2.74 10.11
N THR A 271 -15.97 2.63 8.97
CA THR A 271 -15.89 1.44 8.11
C THR A 271 -14.52 1.35 7.42
N VAL A 272 -13.94 2.47 6.97
CA VAL A 272 -12.58 2.51 6.41
C VAL A 272 -11.53 2.06 7.44
N LYS A 273 -11.64 2.52 8.69
CA LYS A 273 -10.78 2.06 9.78
C LYS A 273 -10.94 0.56 10.04
N CYS A 274 -12.18 0.07 10.02
CA CYS A 274 -12.48 -1.35 10.15
C CYS A 274 -11.83 -2.17 9.03
N CYS A 275 -11.96 -1.74 7.77
CA CYS A 275 -11.36 -2.42 6.62
C CYS A 275 -9.82 -2.46 6.73
N LYS A 276 -9.18 -1.34 7.09
CA LYS A 276 -7.72 -1.31 7.34
C LYS A 276 -7.29 -2.27 8.44
N SER A 277 -8.07 -2.38 9.53
CA SER A 277 -7.82 -3.34 10.60
C SER A 277 -7.92 -4.79 10.10
N THR A 278 -8.93 -5.10 9.28
CA THR A 278 -9.09 -6.44 8.69
C THR A 278 -7.98 -6.80 7.69
N GLU A 279 -7.46 -5.85 6.91
CA GLU A 279 -6.30 -6.05 6.04
C GLU A 279 -5.03 -6.40 6.83
N GLN A 280 -4.80 -5.70 7.95
CA GLN A 280 -3.68 -6.00 8.84
C GLN A 280 -3.82 -7.38 9.49
N ALA A 281 -5.03 -7.73 9.95
CA ALA A 281 -5.32 -9.05 10.49
C ALA A 281 -5.09 -10.16 9.45
N GLU A 282 -5.53 -9.96 8.20
CA GLU A 282 -5.29 -10.90 7.10
C GLU A 282 -3.80 -11.06 6.81
N ALA A 283 -3.04 -9.96 6.76
CA ALA A 283 -1.60 -10.01 6.52
C ALA A 283 -0.86 -10.77 7.63
N ALA A 284 -1.24 -10.54 8.89
CA ALA A 284 -0.71 -11.27 10.05
C ALA A 284 -1.04 -12.77 9.98
N ALA A 285 -2.30 -13.12 9.66
CA ALA A 285 -2.73 -14.51 9.51
C ALA A 285 -2.00 -15.21 8.36
N LYS A 286 -1.80 -14.53 7.22
CA LYS A 286 -1.02 -15.05 6.07
C LYS A 286 0.41 -15.34 6.49
N LYS A 287 1.04 -14.41 7.21
CA LYS A 287 2.40 -14.58 7.73
C LYS A 287 2.49 -15.81 8.63
N GLU A 288 1.58 -15.95 9.60
CA GLU A 288 1.53 -17.12 10.48
C GLU A 288 1.35 -18.42 9.68
N LYS A 289 0.41 -18.46 8.73
CA LYS A 289 0.22 -19.62 7.84
C LYS A 289 1.51 -20.02 7.12
N TYR A 290 2.26 -19.07 6.59
CA TYR A 290 3.53 -19.35 5.89
C TYR A 290 4.60 -19.87 6.86
N GLU A 291 4.70 -19.33 8.07
CA GLU A 291 5.62 -19.82 9.10
C GLU A 291 5.27 -21.26 9.52
N LYS A 292 3.99 -21.57 9.75
CA LYS A 292 3.51 -22.92 10.05
C LYS A 292 3.77 -23.90 8.89
N ARG A 293 3.58 -23.44 7.65
CA ARG A 293 3.90 -24.23 6.44
C ARG A 293 5.39 -24.54 6.37
N ALA A 294 6.26 -23.54 6.52
CA ALA A 294 7.70 -23.73 6.48
C ALA A 294 8.19 -24.68 7.58
N PHE A 295 7.58 -24.62 8.77
CA PHE A 295 7.85 -25.58 9.84
C PHE A 295 7.41 -27.00 9.45
N ALA A 296 6.19 -27.17 8.94
CA ALA A 296 5.67 -28.47 8.50
C ALA A 296 6.52 -29.09 7.37
N GLU A 297 7.00 -28.29 6.42
CA GLU A 297 7.87 -28.76 5.32
C GLU A 297 9.25 -29.24 5.79
N ARG A 298 9.74 -28.75 6.95
CA ARG A 298 11.01 -29.21 7.55
C ARG A 298 10.87 -30.48 8.37
N THR A 299 9.66 -30.86 8.78
CA THR A 299 9.43 -32.08 9.55
C THR A 299 9.52 -33.32 8.65
N GLN A 300 10.02 -34.43 9.20
CA GLN A 300 10.16 -35.67 8.45
C GLN A 300 8.79 -36.24 8.07
N ARG A 301 8.53 -36.39 6.76
CA ARG A 301 7.25 -36.91 6.26
C ARG A 301 6.93 -38.28 6.86
N GLY A 302 5.66 -38.46 7.26
CA GLY A 302 5.13 -39.71 7.79
C GLY A 302 5.26 -39.86 9.31
N THR A 303 5.93 -38.94 10.00
CA THR A 303 5.98 -38.97 11.47
C THR A 303 4.75 -38.31 12.09
N LYS A 304 4.52 -38.58 13.39
CA LYS A 304 3.46 -37.93 14.17
C LYS A 304 3.64 -36.40 14.18
N GLU A 305 4.88 -35.94 14.32
CA GLU A 305 5.24 -34.52 14.33
C GLU A 305 4.90 -33.85 13.01
N TYR A 306 5.13 -34.52 11.88
CA TYR A 306 4.74 -34.01 10.56
C TYR A 306 3.24 -33.78 10.45
N TYR A 307 2.45 -34.75 10.89
CA TYR A 307 1.00 -34.62 10.84
C TYR A 307 0.49 -33.50 11.78
N LEU A 308 1.04 -33.38 12.99
CA LEU A 308 0.71 -32.28 13.89
C LEU A 308 1.10 -30.91 13.29
N ALA A 309 2.26 -30.79 12.65
CA ALA A 309 2.68 -29.54 12.01
C ALA A 309 1.76 -29.13 10.86
N TRP A 310 1.35 -30.07 10.01
CA TRP A 310 0.38 -29.79 8.95
C TRP A 310 -1.02 -29.44 9.47
N ARG A 311 -1.46 -30.06 10.58
CA ARG A 311 -2.70 -29.66 11.26
C ARG A 311 -2.65 -28.20 11.70
N GLU A 312 -1.57 -27.77 12.34
CA GLU A 312 -1.41 -26.36 12.78
C GLU A 312 -1.36 -25.39 11.59
N LYS A 313 -0.76 -25.79 10.46
CA LYS A 313 -0.84 -25.02 9.21
C LYS A 313 -2.28 -24.84 8.71
N HIS A 314 -3.11 -25.88 8.79
CA HIS A 314 -4.51 -25.80 8.36
C HIS A 314 -5.39 -25.03 9.33
N LYS A 315 -5.06 -25.00 10.64
CA LYS A 315 -5.69 -24.07 11.57
C LYS A 315 -5.40 -22.62 11.20
N ALA A 316 -4.14 -22.29 10.89
CA ALA A 316 -3.78 -20.96 10.40
C ALA A 316 -4.47 -20.61 9.07
N GLU A 317 -4.69 -21.58 8.18
CA GLU A 317 -5.48 -21.40 6.95
C GLU A 317 -6.94 -21.00 7.23
N ILE A 318 -7.56 -21.59 8.26
CA ILE A 318 -8.92 -21.22 8.69
C ILE A 318 -8.96 -19.76 9.12
N VAL A 319 -7.99 -19.32 9.93
CA VAL A 319 -7.87 -17.92 10.39
C VAL A 319 -7.71 -16.96 9.20
N VAL A 320 -6.84 -17.29 8.23
CA VAL A 320 -6.70 -16.49 7.00
C VAL A 320 -8.03 -16.37 6.26
N THR A 321 -8.76 -17.48 6.15
CA THR A 321 -10.05 -17.52 5.45
C THR A 321 -11.09 -16.63 6.14
N GLU A 322 -11.14 -16.65 7.48
CA GLU A 322 -12.01 -15.77 8.28
C GLU A 322 -11.62 -14.29 8.14
N SER A 323 -10.33 -13.97 8.15
CA SER A 323 -9.88 -12.57 7.94
C SER A 323 -10.20 -12.06 6.54
N VAL A 324 -10.09 -12.90 5.51
CA VAL A 324 -10.49 -12.56 4.14
C VAL A 324 -11.99 -12.28 4.05
N GLU A 325 -12.83 -13.10 4.69
CA GLU A 325 -14.29 -12.91 4.77
C GLU A 325 -14.65 -11.57 5.43
N GLN A 326 -13.97 -11.25 6.54
CA GLN A 326 -14.15 -9.97 7.25
C GLN A 326 -13.75 -8.78 6.37
N ARG A 327 -12.63 -8.89 5.65
CA ARG A 327 -12.18 -7.82 4.73
C ARG A 327 -13.18 -7.62 3.59
N TYR A 328 -13.69 -8.69 2.98
CA TYR A 328 -14.71 -8.55 1.92
C TYR A 328 -16.00 -7.94 2.43
N THR A 329 -16.44 -8.31 3.63
CA THR A 329 -17.60 -7.70 4.29
C THR A 329 -17.38 -6.20 4.52
N ALA A 330 -16.21 -5.82 5.04
CA ALA A 330 -15.84 -4.42 5.24
C ALA A 330 -15.78 -3.64 3.92
N ALA A 331 -15.14 -4.20 2.88
CA ALA A 331 -15.05 -3.59 1.55
C ALA A 331 -16.43 -3.38 0.92
N TYR A 332 -17.31 -4.38 0.98
CA TYR A 332 -18.69 -4.25 0.53
C TYR A 332 -19.42 -3.12 1.25
N THR A 333 -19.21 -2.98 2.56
CA THR A 333 -19.85 -1.96 3.38
C THR A 333 -19.36 -0.56 2.97
N ILE A 334 -18.05 -0.39 2.76
CA ILE A 334 -17.46 0.86 2.25
C ILE A 334 -18.08 1.23 0.90
N HIS A 335 -18.13 0.29 -0.04
CA HIS A 335 -18.64 0.57 -1.37
C HIS A 335 -20.13 0.84 -1.39
N SER A 336 -20.91 0.18 -0.51
CA SER A 336 -22.34 0.45 -0.35
C SER A 336 -22.58 1.85 0.21
N LEU A 337 -21.86 2.24 1.27
CA LEU A 337 -21.92 3.60 1.82
C LEU A 337 -21.49 4.63 0.79
N TYR A 338 -20.43 4.35 0.04
CA TYR A 338 -19.98 5.21 -1.04
C TYR A 338 -21.05 5.37 -2.14
N ALA A 339 -21.75 4.30 -2.52
CA ALA A 339 -22.86 4.37 -3.45
C ALA A 339 -24.00 5.24 -2.93
N ASP A 340 -24.38 5.09 -1.66
CA ASP A 340 -25.41 5.91 -1.03
C ASP A 340 -25.00 7.39 -0.97
N CYS A 341 -23.72 7.69 -0.72
CA CYS A 341 -23.19 9.05 -0.79
C CYS A 341 -23.28 9.64 -2.20
N MET A 342 -22.86 8.88 -3.23
CA MET A 342 -22.92 9.37 -4.62
C MET A 342 -24.35 9.62 -5.08
N LYS A 343 -25.30 8.74 -4.70
CA LYS A 343 -26.74 8.93 -4.95
C LYS A 343 -27.28 10.19 -4.30
N TYR A 344 -26.91 10.41 -3.04
CA TYR A 344 -27.33 11.59 -2.31
C TYR A 344 -26.82 12.90 -2.95
N MET A 345 -25.55 12.93 -3.38
CA MET A 345 -24.92 14.14 -3.91
C MET A 345 -25.33 14.45 -5.35
N TYR A 346 -25.35 13.45 -6.22
CA TYR A 346 -25.49 13.66 -7.66
C TYR A 346 -26.84 13.16 -8.20
N GLY A 347 -27.65 12.52 -7.36
CA GLY A 347 -28.88 11.85 -7.74
C GLY A 347 -28.66 10.40 -8.17
N ASP A 348 -29.71 9.58 -8.06
CA ASP A 348 -29.67 8.15 -8.34
C ASP A 348 -29.25 7.81 -9.78
N ASP A 349 -29.64 8.67 -10.73
CA ASP A 349 -29.37 8.48 -12.16
C ASP A 349 -28.01 9.05 -12.60
N SER A 350 -27.22 9.62 -11.68
CA SER A 350 -25.89 10.12 -12.00
C SER A 350 -24.94 8.99 -12.36
N LYS A 351 -23.99 9.31 -13.24
CA LYS A 351 -22.91 8.39 -13.61
C LYS A 351 -22.13 7.94 -12.36
N GLU A 352 -21.84 8.87 -11.46
CA GLU A 352 -21.09 8.66 -10.22
C GLU A 352 -21.82 7.66 -9.32
N ALA A 353 -23.14 7.83 -9.15
CA ALA A 353 -23.98 6.90 -8.39
C ALA A 353 -24.02 5.51 -9.03
N GLN A 354 -24.16 5.43 -10.36
CA GLN A 354 -24.18 4.16 -11.09
C GLN A 354 -22.85 3.39 -10.95
N ILE A 355 -21.71 4.07 -11.14
CA ILE A 355 -20.38 3.46 -10.98
C ILE A 355 -20.20 2.95 -9.54
N ALA A 356 -20.56 3.77 -8.55
CA ALA A 356 -20.44 3.41 -7.14
C ALA A 356 -21.33 2.21 -6.78
N GLN A 357 -22.57 2.19 -7.27
CA GLN A 357 -23.52 1.10 -7.09
C GLN A 357 -22.98 -0.21 -7.68
N HIS A 358 -22.47 -0.18 -8.91
CA HIS A 358 -21.88 -1.36 -9.53
C HIS A 358 -20.64 -1.84 -8.79
N ARG A 359 -19.82 -0.93 -8.26
CA ARG A 359 -18.67 -1.32 -7.44
C ARG A 359 -19.12 -2.03 -6.15
N ALA A 360 -20.17 -1.55 -5.50
CA ALA A 360 -20.76 -2.21 -4.35
C ALA A 360 -21.30 -3.61 -4.69
N GLU A 361 -21.99 -3.75 -5.83
CA GLU A 361 -22.48 -5.04 -6.34
C GLU A 361 -21.35 -6.04 -6.57
N LEU A 362 -20.29 -5.63 -7.28
CA LEU A 362 -19.12 -6.48 -7.55
C LEU A 362 -18.42 -6.88 -6.26
N SER A 363 -18.23 -5.94 -5.32
CA SER A 363 -17.62 -6.22 -4.01
C SER A 363 -18.44 -7.20 -3.17
N ARG A 364 -19.78 -7.13 -3.24
CA ARG A 364 -20.64 -8.13 -2.59
C ARG A 364 -20.35 -9.54 -3.09
N THR A 365 -20.07 -9.68 -4.37
CA THR A 365 -19.80 -11.00 -4.97
C THR A 365 -18.40 -11.54 -4.75
N MET A 366 -17.47 -10.73 -4.22
CA MET A 366 -16.14 -11.21 -3.82
C MET A 366 -16.22 -12.24 -2.69
N GLU A 367 -17.30 -12.25 -1.90
CA GLU A 367 -17.57 -13.30 -0.92
C GLU A 367 -17.55 -14.70 -1.57
N TYR A 368 -18.04 -14.80 -2.82
CA TYR A 368 -18.20 -16.04 -3.58
C TYR A 368 -16.96 -16.49 -4.35
N VAL A 369 -15.90 -15.68 -4.40
CA VAL A 369 -14.71 -15.93 -5.24
C VAL A 369 -13.44 -15.80 -4.41
N TYR A 370 -12.95 -16.92 -3.85
CA TYR A 370 -11.80 -16.94 -2.97
C TYR A 370 -10.44 -16.81 -3.70
N SER A 371 -10.04 -15.57 -4.03
CA SER A 371 -8.70 -15.19 -4.52
C SER A 371 -8.30 -15.76 -5.90
N ASP A 372 -7.20 -15.23 -6.44
CA ASP A 372 -6.53 -15.65 -7.68
C ASP A 372 -6.16 -17.15 -7.76
N SER A 373 -6.32 -17.90 -6.66
CA SER A 373 -5.93 -19.30 -6.54
C SER A 373 -7.07 -20.28 -6.27
N SER A 374 -8.31 -19.83 -6.07
CA SER A 374 -9.42 -20.74 -5.82
C SER A 374 -10.79 -20.13 -6.16
N PRO A 375 -11.53 -20.66 -7.16
CA PRO A 375 -12.83 -20.12 -7.56
C PRO A 375 -13.98 -20.43 -6.57
N TYR A 376 -13.69 -20.63 -5.28
CA TYR A 376 -14.64 -21.20 -4.32
C TYR A 376 -15.20 -20.17 -3.36
N TRP A 377 -16.40 -20.44 -2.86
CA TRP A 377 -16.97 -19.69 -1.74
C TRP A 377 -16.10 -19.85 -0.49
N THR A 378 -15.81 -18.74 0.17
CA THR A 378 -14.95 -18.67 1.37
C THR A 378 -15.37 -19.70 2.45
N LYS A 379 -16.68 -19.92 2.60
CA LYS A 379 -17.28 -20.93 3.49
C LYS A 379 -16.87 -22.37 3.13
N TRP A 380 -16.92 -22.75 1.86
CA TRP A 380 -16.56 -24.10 1.42
C TRP A 380 -15.06 -24.37 1.55
N TYR A 381 -14.23 -23.35 1.29
CA TYR A 381 -12.79 -23.45 1.51
C TYR A 381 -12.44 -23.66 3.00
N LYS A 382 -13.12 -22.93 3.89
CA LYS A 382 -13.02 -23.12 5.34
C LYS A 382 -13.34 -24.56 5.74
N LEU A 383 -14.44 -25.13 5.21
CA LEU A 383 -14.84 -26.52 5.46
C LEU A 383 -13.77 -27.53 5.01
N CYS A 384 -13.18 -27.33 3.84
CA CYS A 384 -12.05 -28.13 3.35
C CYS A 384 -10.84 -28.06 4.29
N SER A 385 -10.54 -26.88 4.83
CA SER A 385 -9.44 -26.70 5.78
C SER A 385 -9.71 -27.39 7.12
N ILE A 386 -10.96 -27.36 7.61
CA ILE A 386 -11.39 -28.14 8.79
C ILE A 386 -11.22 -29.64 8.55
N ALA A 387 -11.63 -30.15 7.37
CA ALA A 387 -11.44 -31.54 7.01
C ALA A 387 -9.96 -31.96 7.02
N LEU A 388 -9.07 -31.09 6.51
CA LEU A 388 -7.62 -31.34 6.52
C LEU A 388 -7.03 -31.29 7.93
N CYS A 389 -7.45 -30.35 8.78
CA CYS A 389 -7.09 -30.33 10.21
C CYS A 389 -7.39 -31.68 10.87
N MET A 390 -8.60 -32.21 10.65
CA MET A 390 -9.01 -33.50 11.21
C MET A 390 -8.27 -34.68 10.59
N TYR A 391 -8.07 -34.69 9.27
CA TYR A 391 -7.29 -35.71 8.58
C TYR A 391 -5.90 -35.87 9.21
N TYR A 392 -5.19 -34.75 9.35
CA TYR A 392 -3.85 -34.75 9.92
C TYR A 392 -3.85 -35.13 11.40
N GLN A 393 -4.86 -34.73 12.17
CA GLN A 393 -5.01 -35.21 13.54
C GLN A 393 -5.19 -36.73 13.61
N LEU A 394 -6.08 -37.29 12.80
CA LEU A 394 -6.34 -38.74 12.76
C LEU A 394 -5.09 -39.53 12.34
N LYS A 395 -4.32 -39.02 11.37
CA LYS A 395 -3.01 -39.59 10.99
C LYS A 395 -2.01 -39.56 12.13
N ALA A 396 -1.92 -38.45 12.86
CA ALA A 396 -1.05 -38.32 14.04
C ALA A 396 -1.42 -39.30 15.18
N GLU A 397 -2.69 -39.66 15.27
CA GLU A 397 -3.24 -40.59 16.27
C GLU A 397 -3.21 -42.06 15.80
N GLY A 398 -2.82 -42.34 14.55
CA GLY A 398 -2.69 -43.69 13.99
C GLY A 398 -3.96 -44.26 13.34
N TYR A 399 -4.98 -43.43 13.09
CA TYR A 399 -6.24 -43.85 12.48
C TYR A 399 -6.23 -43.73 10.95
N ASP A 400 -5.25 -44.36 10.30
CA ASP A 400 -4.97 -44.20 8.87
C ASP A 400 -6.20 -44.44 7.97
N ASN A 401 -6.91 -45.55 8.17
CA ASN A 401 -8.08 -45.90 7.36
C ASN A 401 -9.21 -44.87 7.47
N VAL A 402 -9.40 -44.30 8.67
CA VAL A 402 -10.44 -43.31 8.93
C VAL A 402 -10.04 -41.97 8.31
N ALA A 403 -8.79 -41.58 8.47
CA ALA A 403 -8.20 -40.38 7.87
C ALA A 403 -8.32 -40.43 6.34
N ASP A 404 -7.89 -41.52 5.70
CA ASP A 404 -7.91 -41.67 4.25
C ASP A 404 -9.34 -41.60 3.69
N LYS A 405 -10.32 -42.14 4.42
CA LYS A 405 -11.73 -42.03 4.04
C LYS A 405 -12.24 -40.59 4.13
N LEU A 406 -11.85 -39.83 5.15
CA LEU A 406 -12.18 -38.40 5.24
C LEU A 406 -11.53 -37.61 4.11
N TYR A 407 -10.25 -37.87 3.84
CA TYR A 407 -9.51 -37.23 2.75
C TYR A 407 -10.20 -37.48 1.40
N ARG A 408 -10.58 -38.72 1.09
CA ARG A 408 -11.35 -39.05 -0.12
C ARG A 408 -12.69 -38.33 -0.19
N THR A 409 -13.43 -38.21 0.92
CA THR A 409 -14.69 -37.45 0.96
C THR A 409 -14.47 -35.97 0.68
N ARG A 410 -13.39 -35.38 1.22
CA ARG A 410 -12.98 -34.00 0.92
C ARG A 410 -12.59 -33.83 -0.56
N GLU A 411 -11.79 -34.73 -1.13
CA GLU A 411 -11.42 -34.69 -2.56
C GLU A 411 -12.66 -34.81 -3.45
N MET A 412 -13.59 -35.73 -3.15
CA MET A 412 -14.86 -35.84 -3.89
C MET A 412 -15.70 -34.57 -3.80
N PHE A 413 -15.77 -33.92 -2.63
CA PHE A 413 -16.41 -32.63 -2.48
C PHE A 413 -15.73 -31.59 -3.38
N PHE A 414 -14.41 -31.48 -3.28
CA PHE A 414 -13.62 -30.51 -4.04
C PHE A 414 -13.79 -30.68 -5.55
N ASN A 415 -13.60 -31.89 -6.06
CA ASN A 415 -13.72 -32.19 -7.49
C ASN A 415 -15.13 -31.89 -8.01
N ARG A 416 -16.19 -32.19 -7.24
CA ARG A 416 -17.56 -31.87 -7.66
C ARG A 416 -17.79 -30.37 -7.74
N ILE A 417 -17.27 -29.59 -6.79
CA ILE A 417 -17.37 -28.13 -6.88
C ILE A 417 -16.56 -27.63 -8.09
N GLU A 418 -15.35 -28.14 -8.32
CA GLU A 418 -14.51 -27.75 -9.44
C GLU A 418 -15.13 -28.09 -10.80
N GLU A 419 -15.67 -29.29 -10.96
CA GLU A 419 -16.22 -29.80 -12.23
C GLU A 419 -17.61 -29.24 -12.54
N GLU A 420 -18.46 -29.05 -11.52
CA GLU A 420 -19.87 -28.73 -11.72
C GLU A 420 -20.20 -27.25 -11.50
N SER A 421 -19.34 -26.50 -10.80
CA SER A 421 -19.54 -25.06 -10.62
C SER A 421 -18.97 -24.27 -11.78
N ASN A 422 -19.48 -23.06 -11.97
CA ASN A 422 -18.93 -22.08 -12.92
C ASN A 422 -18.03 -21.04 -12.22
N GLY A 423 -17.47 -21.35 -11.06
CA GLY A 423 -16.75 -20.39 -10.23
C GLY A 423 -15.57 -19.72 -10.92
N GLU A 424 -14.81 -20.46 -11.76
CA GLU A 424 -13.68 -19.89 -12.50
C GLU A 424 -14.16 -18.89 -13.57
N ALA A 425 -15.24 -19.22 -14.28
CA ALA A 425 -15.84 -18.34 -15.27
C ALA A 425 -16.40 -17.07 -14.60
N LEU A 426 -17.06 -17.20 -13.45
CA LEU A 426 -17.52 -16.07 -12.65
C LEU A 426 -16.36 -15.18 -12.17
N CYS A 427 -15.26 -15.77 -11.70
CA CYS A 427 -14.06 -15.03 -11.29
C CYS A 427 -13.48 -14.19 -12.43
N LYS A 428 -13.33 -14.80 -13.62
CA LYS A 428 -12.85 -14.11 -14.82
C LYS A 428 -13.79 -12.98 -15.23
N ALA A 429 -15.10 -13.23 -15.20
CA ALA A 429 -16.10 -12.21 -15.52
C ALA A 429 -16.09 -11.06 -14.51
N LEU A 430 -15.98 -11.35 -13.21
CA LEU A 430 -15.84 -10.35 -12.14
C LEU A 430 -14.61 -9.47 -12.35
N ASN A 431 -13.44 -10.06 -12.62
CA ASN A 431 -12.20 -9.30 -12.85
C ASN A 431 -12.27 -8.44 -14.10
N ALA A 432 -12.89 -8.94 -15.18
CA ALA A 432 -13.16 -8.15 -16.38
C ALA A 432 -14.08 -6.96 -16.04
N SER A 433 -15.18 -7.18 -15.31
CA SER A 433 -16.08 -6.10 -14.88
C SER A 433 -15.35 -5.06 -14.03
N LEU A 434 -14.53 -5.48 -13.05
CA LEU A 434 -13.75 -4.54 -12.23
C LEU A 434 -12.78 -3.69 -13.08
N THR A 435 -12.20 -4.28 -14.13
CA THR A 435 -11.29 -3.59 -15.07
C THR A 435 -12.05 -2.52 -15.86
N GLU A 436 -13.15 -2.89 -16.51
CA GLU A 436 -13.95 -1.97 -17.30
C GLU A 436 -14.61 -0.87 -16.46
N LEU A 437 -15.07 -1.19 -15.24
CA LEU A 437 -15.59 -0.20 -14.32
C LEU A 437 -14.53 0.85 -13.94
N GLY A 438 -13.25 0.42 -13.85
CA GLY A 438 -12.11 1.30 -13.66
C GLY A 438 -11.87 2.23 -14.84
N LEU A 439 -12.00 1.73 -16.07
CA LEU A 439 -11.88 2.52 -17.30
C LEU A 439 -13.02 3.54 -17.41
N TRP A 440 -14.27 3.14 -17.14
CA TRP A 440 -15.41 4.05 -17.13
C TRP A 440 -15.25 5.19 -16.11
N GLN A 441 -14.68 4.89 -14.95
CA GLN A 441 -14.35 5.91 -13.96
C GLN A 441 -13.21 6.84 -14.43
N ALA A 442 -12.14 6.31 -15.03
CA ALA A 442 -10.94 7.07 -15.35
C ALA A 442 -11.05 7.90 -16.64
N GLU A 443 -11.69 7.35 -17.66
CA GLU A 443 -11.67 7.84 -19.05
C GLU A 443 -13.04 8.33 -19.52
N ASN A 444 -14.08 8.16 -18.70
CA ASN A 444 -15.47 8.46 -19.06
C ASN A 444 -15.96 7.66 -20.28
N ASP A 445 -15.40 6.47 -20.49
CA ASP A 445 -15.77 5.55 -21.55
C ASP A 445 -16.49 4.33 -20.96
N CYS A 446 -17.77 4.16 -21.26
CA CYS A 446 -18.57 2.99 -20.85
C CYS A 446 -18.82 2.00 -21.99
N THR A 447 -18.15 2.16 -23.13
CA THR A 447 -18.46 1.40 -24.36
C THR A 447 -18.48 -0.10 -24.13
N ASP A 448 -17.53 -0.61 -23.34
CA ASP A 448 -17.38 -2.05 -23.10
C ASP A 448 -18.04 -2.53 -21.79
N TRP A 449 -18.53 -1.60 -20.95
CA TRP A 449 -19.11 -1.92 -19.64
C TRP A 449 -20.34 -2.81 -19.74
N ASP A 450 -21.29 -2.46 -20.62
CA ASP A 450 -22.55 -3.19 -20.75
C ASP A 450 -22.33 -4.64 -21.21
N GLU A 451 -21.38 -4.85 -22.14
CA GLU A 451 -21.01 -6.19 -22.61
C GLU A 451 -20.41 -7.02 -21.47
N VAL A 452 -19.44 -6.46 -20.76
CA VAL A 452 -18.74 -7.19 -19.69
C VAL A 452 -19.65 -7.42 -18.48
N LYS A 453 -20.52 -6.46 -18.13
CA LYS A 453 -21.54 -6.63 -17.10
C LYS A 453 -22.55 -7.72 -17.46
N SER A 454 -23.03 -7.75 -18.71
CA SER A 454 -23.95 -8.81 -19.17
C SER A 454 -23.34 -10.21 -19.01
N LYS A 455 -22.04 -10.37 -19.34
CA LYS A 455 -21.31 -11.63 -19.12
C LYS A 455 -21.21 -11.99 -17.64
N TYR A 456 -20.87 -11.02 -16.79
CA TYR A 456 -20.83 -11.21 -15.34
C TYR A 456 -22.18 -11.61 -14.76
N ASP A 457 -23.26 -10.93 -15.13
CA ASP A 457 -24.60 -11.23 -14.62
C ASP A 457 -25.08 -12.63 -15.06
N ALA A 458 -24.71 -13.05 -16.27
CA ALA A 458 -24.97 -14.41 -16.77
C ALA A 458 -24.23 -15.48 -15.97
N GLU A 459 -22.94 -15.27 -15.66
CA GLU A 459 -22.17 -16.20 -14.82
C GLU A 459 -22.64 -16.18 -13.36
N LEU A 460 -23.01 -15.02 -12.81
CA LEU A 460 -23.54 -14.93 -11.46
C LEU A 460 -24.87 -15.68 -11.32
N LYS A 461 -25.71 -15.65 -12.36
CA LYS A 461 -26.97 -16.40 -12.40
C LYS A 461 -26.72 -17.92 -12.33
N LYS A 462 -25.83 -18.44 -13.16
CA LYS A 462 -25.42 -19.86 -13.14
C LYS A 462 -24.87 -20.27 -11.77
N TRP A 463 -24.07 -19.39 -11.14
CA TRP A 463 -23.52 -19.64 -9.81
C TRP A 463 -24.62 -19.76 -8.75
N LYS A 464 -25.61 -18.86 -8.77
CA LYS A 464 -26.77 -18.91 -7.87
C LYS A 464 -27.62 -20.17 -8.08
N GLU A 465 -27.73 -20.66 -9.32
CA GLU A 465 -28.41 -21.93 -9.62
C GLU A 465 -27.62 -23.14 -9.06
N PHE A 466 -26.28 -23.08 -9.06
CA PHE A 466 -25.42 -24.12 -8.50
C PHE A 466 -25.37 -24.11 -6.95
N GLN A 467 -25.53 -22.94 -6.32
CA GLN A 467 -25.31 -22.74 -4.89
C GLN A 467 -26.04 -23.76 -3.98
N PRO A 468 -27.34 -24.08 -4.17
CA PRO A 468 -28.03 -25.08 -3.34
C PRO A 468 -27.39 -26.47 -3.42
N LYS A 469 -26.95 -26.87 -4.62
CA LYS A 469 -26.30 -28.16 -4.87
C LYS A 469 -24.91 -28.21 -4.22
N GLY A 470 -24.15 -27.12 -4.28
CA GLY A 470 -22.89 -26.99 -3.56
C GLY A 470 -23.05 -27.07 -2.04
N GLU A 471 -24.14 -26.50 -1.48
CA GLU A 471 -24.48 -26.63 -0.06
C GLU A 471 -24.85 -28.08 0.32
N GLU A 472 -25.55 -28.83 -0.54
CA GLU A 472 -25.78 -30.27 -0.33
C GLU A 472 -24.47 -31.05 -0.23
N TYR A 473 -23.51 -30.75 -1.10
CA TYR A 473 -22.18 -31.36 -1.04
C TYR A 473 -21.42 -30.96 0.23
N ALA A 474 -21.53 -29.71 0.66
CA ALA A 474 -20.92 -29.22 1.88
C ALA A 474 -21.51 -29.94 3.11
N LEU A 475 -22.83 -30.14 3.16
CA LEU A 475 -23.50 -30.89 4.24
C LEU A 475 -23.02 -32.33 4.35
N ILE A 476 -22.75 -33.01 3.23
CA ILE A 476 -22.18 -34.37 3.25
C ILE A 476 -20.81 -34.35 3.95
N LEU A 477 -19.92 -33.44 3.55
CA LEU A 477 -18.59 -33.31 4.16
C LEU A 477 -18.68 -32.90 5.64
N GLU A 478 -19.52 -31.93 5.98
CA GLU A 478 -19.75 -31.46 7.35
C GLU A 478 -20.30 -32.58 8.25
N SER A 479 -21.26 -33.35 7.76
CA SER A 479 -21.80 -34.50 8.51
C SER A 479 -20.72 -35.56 8.77
N ARG A 480 -19.78 -35.74 7.84
CA ARG A 480 -18.66 -36.66 7.99
C ARG A 480 -17.67 -36.14 9.03
N ILE A 481 -17.30 -34.87 8.97
CA ILE A 481 -16.47 -34.16 9.96
C ILE A 481 -17.09 -34.34 11.35
N LYS A 482 -18.38 -33.98 11.53
CA LYS A 482 -19.08 -34.11 12.82
C LYS A 482 -19.03 -35.52 13.39
N ARG A 483 -19.37 -36.55 12.59
CA ARG A 483 -19.32 -37.95 13.03
C ARG A 483 -17.92 -38.37 13.47
N LEU A 484 -16.87 -37.92 12.79
CA LEU A 484 -15.50 -38.24 13.12
C LEU A 484 -15.00 -37.51 14.37
N SER A 485 -15.46 -36.29 14.61
CA SER A 485 -15.15 -35.57 15.85
C SER A 485 -15.71 -36.31 17.06
N THR A 486 -16.97 -36.75 16.98
CA THR A 486 -17.61 -37.54 18.06
C THR A 486 -16.94 -38.90 18.25
N PHE A 487 -16.52 -39.55 17.16
CA PHE A 487 -15.76 -40.81 17.23
C PHE A 487 -14.42 -40.62 17.95
N ALA A 488 -13.65 -39.60 17.57
CA ALA A 488 -12.35 -39.31 18.17
C ALA A 488 -12.47 -38.99 19.68
N GLU A 489 -13.48 -38.21 20.08
CA GLU A 489 -13.77 -37.92 21.49
C GLU A 489 -14.13 -39.17 22.28
N ALA A 490 -15.03 -40.02 21.74
CA ALA A 490 -15.45 -41.25 22.40
C ALA A 490 -14.28 -42.23 22.58
N GLU A 491 -13.40 -42.35 21.58
CA GLU A 491 -12.25 -43.23 21.65
C GLU A 491 -11.17 -42.72 22.64
N LEU A 492 -10.94 -41.40 22.69
CA LEU A 492 -10.07 -40.80 23.71
C LEU A 492 -10.60 -41.06 25.12
N LYS A 493 -11.92 -40.90 25.31
CA LYS A 493 -12.58 -41.21 26.58
C LYS A 493 -12.49 -42.70 26.94
N ALA A 494 -12.59 -43.59 25.96
CA ALA A 494 -12.40 -45.03 26.17
C ALA A 494 -10.95 -45.36 26.58
N LYS A 495 -9.94 -44.77 25.91
CA LYS A 495 -8.52 -44.93 26.28
C LYS A 495 -8.24 -44.39 27.68
N TYR A 496 -8.78 -43.22 28.02
CA TYR A 496 -8.67 -42.67 29.37
C TYR A 496 -9.28 -43.61 30.42
N ASN A 497 -10.49 -44.12 30.18
CA ASN A 497 -11.15 -45.06 31.10
C ASN A 497 -10.36 -46.37 31.25
N ASP A 498 -9.73 -46.88 30.18
CA ASP A 498 -8.89 -48.08 30.23
C ASP A 498 -7.62 -47.83 31.06
N VAL A 499 -6.96 -46.69 30.87
CA VAL A 499 -5.78 -46.29 31.67
C VAL A 499 -6.13 -46.10 33.14
N VAL A 500 -7.26 -45.44 33.44
CA VAL A 500 -7.76 -45.30 34.82
C VAL A 500 -7.97 -46.67 35.47
N LYS A 501 -8.62 -47.61 34.76
CA LYS A 501 -8.82 -48.98 35.27
C LYS A 501 -7.50 -49.69 35.56
N ARG A 502 -6.51 -49.58 34.68
CA ARG A 502 -5.17 -50.16 34.90
C ARG A 502 -4.46 -49.52 36.09
N TRP A 503 -4.56 -48.20 36.25
CA TRP A 503 -3.98 -47.48 37.37
C TRP A 503 -4.66 -47.86 38.70
N GLU A 504 -5.99 -47.95 38.73
CA GLU A 504 -6.74 -48.40 39.91
C GLU A 504 -6.40 -49.85 40.28
N ALA A 505 -6.28 -50.75 39.31
CA ALA A 505 -5.85 -52.13 39.53
C ALA A 505 -4.43 -52.19 40.11
N ALA A 506 -3.48 -51.47 39.51
CA ALA A 506 -2.09 -51.40 40.00
C ALA A 506 -2.00 -50.82 41.41
N LYS A 507 -2.82 -49.81 41.74
CA LYS A 507 -2.92 -49.24 43.09
C LYS A 507 -3.44 -50.28 44.10
N HIS A 508 -4.44 -51.07 43.71
CA HIS A 508 -4.99 -52.13 44.56
C HIS A 508 -3.96 -53.25 44.80
N ASP A 509 -3.19 -53.62 43.78
CA ASP A 509 -2.11 -54.61 43.90
C ASP A 509 -0.99 -54.14 44.84
N VAL A 510 -0.65 -52.84 44.81
CA VAL A 510 0.32 -52.24 45.76
C VAL A 510 -0.21 -52.29 47.20
N VAL A 511 -1.48 -51.94 47.43
CA VAL A 511 -2.08 -52.00 48.77
C VAL A 511 -2.15 -53.44 49.30
N ILE A 512 -2.49 -54.42 48.44
CA ILE A 512 -2.44 -55.84 48.82
C ILE A 512 -1.02 -56.30 49.14
N ALA A 513 -0.02 -55.84 48.38
CA ALA A 513 1.38 -56.17 48.63
C ALA A 513 1.86 -55.59 49.97
N GLU A 514 1.52 -54.32 50.27
CA GLU A 514 1.82 -53.67 51.56
C GLU A 514 1.14 -54.39 52.73
N MET A 515 -0.14 -54.79 52.59
CA MET A 515 -0.85 -55.55 53.63
C MET A 515 -0.26 -56.94 53.88
N LYS A 516 0.34 -57.59 52.88
CA LYS A 516 1.05 -58.86 53.04
C LYS A 516 2.46 -58.68 53.64
N GLU A 517 3.03 -57.48 53.54
CA GLU A 517 4.36 -57.13 54.07
C GLU A 517 4.32 -56.90 55.59
N ASP A 518 3.20 -56.41 56.13
CA ASP A 518 2.97 -56.30 57.59
C ASP A 518 2.92 -57.66 58.31
N GLU A 519 2.79 -58.78 57.57
CA GLU A 519 2.87 -60.14 58.13
C GLU A 519 4.28 -60.78 58.06
N LYS A 520 5.23 -60.25 57.27
CA LYS A 520 6.59 -60.82 57.14
C LYS A 520 7.66 -59.75 56.81
N TRP A 521 8.50 -59.45 57.80
CA TRP A 521 9.69 -58.60 57.69
C TRP A 521 10.79 -59.19 56.78
N ASP A 522 11.11 -58.52 55.66
CA ASP A 522 12.48 -58.21 55.20
C ASP A 522 12.48 -57.16 54.05
N VAL A 523 13.10 -56.00 54.27
CA VAL A 523 12.72 -54.70 53.66
C VAL A 523 13.55 -54.29 52.42
N THR A 524 14.60 -55.00 52.04
CA THR A 524 15.65 -54.37 51.20
C THR A 524 15.58 -54.61 49.68
N LEU A 525 14.86 -55.64 49.19
CA LEU A 525 14.85 -55.96 47.75
C LEU A 525 13.58 -55.56 46.98
N HIS A 526 12.44 -55.33 47.64
CA HIS A 526 11.13 -55.23 46.95
C HIS A 526 10.67 -53.80 46.57
N LYS A 527 11.14 -52.76 47.29
CA LYS A 527 10.87 -51.33 46.96
C LYS A 527 11.27 -50.92 45.53
N ARG A 528 12.16 -51.68 44.88
CA ARG A 528 12.69 -51.35 43.55
C ARG A 528 11.80 -51.83 42.40
N TRP A 529 10.98 -52.86 42.60
CA TRP A 529 10.16 -53.47 41.54
C TRP A 529 8.73 -52.89 41.49
N LEU A 530 8.04 -52.84 42.64
CA LEU A 530 6.68 -52.25 42.74
C LEU A 530 6.64 -50.75 42.39
N SER A 531 7.73 -50.01 42.64
CA SER A 531 7.79 -48.59 42.29
C SER A 531 7.97 -48.33 40.78
N LYS A 532 8.32 -49.34 39.96
CA LYS A 532 8.52 -49.15 38.52
C LYS A 532 7.21 -49.24 37.75
N GLU A 533 6.41 -50.27 38.00
CA GLU A 533 5.11 -50.44 37.32
C GLU A 533 4.10 -49.38 37.75
N TRP A 534 4.06 -49.03 39.05
CA TRP A 534 3.23 -47.92 39.52
C TRP A 534 3.64 -46.57 38.91
N ARG A 535 4.94 -46.28 38.81
CA ARG A 535 5.41 -45.04 38.14
C ARG A 535 5.13 -45.03 36.64
N LEU A 536 5.17 -46.19 35.97
CA LEU A 536 4.81 -46.30 34.55
C LEU A 536 3.31 -46.06 34.34
N ALA A 537 2.46 -46.68 35.16
CA ALA A 537 1.02 -46.47 35.13
C ALA A 537 0.63 -45.03 35.50
N GLN A 538 1.29 -44.42 36.48
CA GLN A 538 1.10 -43.01 36.85
C GLN A 538 1.54 -42.08 35.72
N ALA A 539 2.71 -42.31 35.11
CA ALA A 539 3.18 -41.49 33.99
C ALA A 539 2.28 -41.62 32.74
N GLU A 540 1.70 -42.80 32.52
CA GLU A 540 0.73 -43.03 31.44
C GLU A 540 -0.62 -42.34 31.75
N TYR A 541 -1.10 -42.41 32.99
CA TYR A 541 -2.27 -41.65 33.46
C TYR A 541 -2.07 -40.14 33.30
N ASP A 542 -0.97 -39.59 33.81
CA ASP A 542 -0.69 -38.14 33.75
C ASP A 542 -0.61 -37.66 32.29
N LYS A 543 -0.01 -38.45 31.40
CA LYS A 543 0.06 -38.15 29.96
C LYS A 543 -1.33 -38.09 29.30
N VAL A 544 -2.18 -39.09 29.53
CA VAL A 544 -3.52 -39.14 28.92
C VAL A 544 -4.45 -38.10 29.56
N HIS A 545 -4.30 -37.81 30.85
CA HIS A 545 -5.09 -36.81 31.57
C HIS A 545 -4.77 -35.38 31.09
N ILE A 546 -3.48 -35.07 30.86
CA ILE A 546 -3.05 -33.80 30.25
C ILE A 546 -3.62 -33.63 28.83
N ASP A 547 -3.59 -34.68 28.01
CA ASP A 547 -4.17 -34.66 26.66
C ASP A 547 -5.70 -34.46 26.64
N LEU A 548 -6.39 -34.80 27.74
CA LEU A 548 -7.85 -34.67 27.89
C LEU A 548 -8.27 -33.30 28.46
N ILE A 549 -7.46 -32.70 29.33
CA ILE A 549 -7.70 -31.37 29.92
C ILE A 549 -7.25 -30.23 28.98
N GLY A 550 -6.29 -30.50 28.09
CA GLY A 550 -5.78 -29.52 27.11
C GLY A 550 -6.61 -29.36 25.82
N LYS A 551 -7.71 -30.10 25.67
CA LYS A 551 -8.72 -29.92 24.61
C LYS A 551 -9.91 -29.16 25.17
#